data_AF-A0A6J5XS20-F1
#
_entry.id   AF-A0A6J5XS20-F1
#
_cell.length_a   1.000
_cell.length_b   1.000
_cell.length_c   1.000
_cell.angle_alpha   90.00
_cell.angle_beta   90.00
_cell.angle_gamma   90.00
#
_symmetry.space_group_name_H-M   'P 1'
#
loop_
_entity.id
_entity.type
_entity.pdbx_description
1 polymer ?
#
loop_
_entity_poly.entity_id
_entity_poly.type
_entity_poly.pdbx_seq_one_letter_code
_entity_poly.pdbx_strand_id
1 'polypeptide(L)'
;MSQKGKLPELQILNSNKQFHGRVLEFLNHGCSVQFYMIWFSPAIKFGKREFVAMDSLFKFNPKRCLMILSKSMDSGSGYRILKPLLDRGFKVIALTPDLPFLVKNTQVKLGLKNDD
;
A
#
# COMPACT_ATOMS: atom_id res chain seq x y z
N MET A 1 -15.82 24.80 -1.17
CA MET A 1 -16.16 23.59 -1.93
C MET A 1 -14.89 22.80 -2.18
N SER A 2 -14.75 21.63 -1.54
CA SER A 2 -13.54 20.80 -1.59
C SER A 2 -13.40 20.18 -2.98
N GLN A 3 -12.30 20.45 -3.68
CA GLN A 3 -11.94 19.74 -4.89
C GLN A 3 -11.61 18.29 -4.51
N LYS A 4 -12.54 17.36 -4.79
CA LYS A 4 -12.18 15.96 -4.98
C LYS A 4 -11.27 15.91 -6.20
N GLY A 5 -9.96 15.92 -5.99
CA GLY A 5 -9.00 15.70 -7.06
C GLY A 5 -9.36 14.39 -7.74
N LYS A 6 -9.77 14.45 -9.02
CA LYS A 6 -9.83 13.26 -9.86
C LYS A 6 -8.44 12.66 -9.84
N LEU A 7 -8.31 11.46 -9.27
CA LEU A 7 -7.12 10.65 -9.41
C LEU A 7 -6.82 10.59 -10.91
N PRO A 8 -5.62 11.01 -11.38
CA PRO A 8 -5.26 10.87 -12.79
C PRO A 8 -5.56 9.43 -13.19
N GLU A 9 -6.11 9.25 -14.39
CA GLU A 9 -6.42 7.92 -14.94
C GLU A 9 -5.09 7.20 -15.20
N LEU A 10 -4.46 6.73 -14.12
CA LEU A 10 -3.19 6.05 -14.17
C LEU A 10 -3.48 4.70 -14.80
N GLN A 11 -3.04 4.50 -16.04
CA GLN A 11 -3.10 3.19 -16.72
C GLN A 11 -2.49 2.06 -15.87
N ILE A 12 -1.65 2.42 -14.89
CA ILE A 12 -1.13 1.59 -13.77
C ILE A 12 -2.21 0.83 -13.01
N LEU A 13 -3.42 1.37 -12.97
CA LEU A 13 -4.57 0.77 -12.30
C LEU A 13 -5.33 -0.21 -13.22
N ASN A 14 -5.13 -0.17 -14.54
CA ASN A 14 -5.87 -1.04 -15.46
C ASN A 14 -5.22 -2.41 -15.70
N SER A 15 -3.97 -2.62 -15.25
CA SER A 15 -3.19 -3.83 -15.54
C SER A 15 -3.46 -4.99 -14.58
N ASN A 16 -3.83 -4.68 -13.33
CA ASN A 16 -4.19 -5.67 -12.33
C ASN A 16 -5.56 -5.33 -11.73
N LYS A 17 -6.61 -5.93 -12.29
CA LYS A 17 -8.01 -5.73 -11.85
C LYS A 17 -8.20 -6.02 -10.36
N GLN A 18 -7.47 -6.98 -9.80
CA GLN A 18 -7.55 -7.32 -8.37
C GLN A 18 -6.91 -6.23 -7.51
N PHE A 19 -5.71 -5.76 -7.87
CA PHE A 19 -5.07 -4.65 -7.18
C PHE A 19 -5.94 -3.39 -7.25
N HIS A 20 -6.44 -3.06 -8.43
CA HIS A 20 -7.29 -1.91 -8.65
C HIS A 20 -8.59 -1.97 -7.86
N GLY A 21 -9.28 -3.13 -7.89
CA GLY A 21 -10.50 -3.34 -7.13
C GLY A 21 -10.27 -3.11 -5.63
N ARG A 22 -9.20 -3.69 -5.06
CA ARG A 22 -8.86 -3.50 -3.65
C ARG A 22 -8.47 -2.06 -3.30
N VAL A 23 -7.78 -1.35 -4.22
CA VAL A 23 -7.49 0.09 -4.06
C VAL A 23 -8.79 0.90 -4.02
N LEU A 24 -9.67 0.73 -5.01
CA LEU A 24 -10.92 1.49 -5.09
C LEU A 24 -11.83 1.21 -3.89
N GLU A 25 -11.97 -0.06 -3.50
CA GLU A 25 -12.70 -0.47 -2.30
C GLU A 25 -12.16 0.27 -1.09
N PHE A 26 -10.85 0.21 -0.84
CA PHE A 26 -10.21 0.86 0.31
C PHE A 26 -10.41 2.38 0.32
N LEU A 27 -10.28 3.05 -0.83
CA LEU A 27 -10.41 4.51 -0.93
C LEU A 27 -11.86 4.99 -0.75
N ASN A 28 -12.85 4.17 -1.08
CA ASN A 28 -14.27 4.52 -0.95
C ASN A 28 -14.78 4.51 0.50
N HIS A 29 -14.00 4.04 1.48
CA HIS A 29 -14.39 3.96 2.89
C HIS A 29 -14.29 5.28 3.69
N GLY A 30 -14.43 6.44 3.04
CA GLY A 30 -14.57 7.73 3.74
C GLY A 30 -13.34 8.17 4.53
N CYS A 31 -12.15 8.10 3.92
CA CYS A 31 -10.90 8.58 4.50
C CYS A 31 -10.78 10.11 4.34
N SER A 32 -10.53 10.86 5.42
CA SER A 32 -10.27 12.31 5.33
C SER A 32 -8.86 12.63 4.81
N VAL A 33 -7.90 11.74 5.11
CA VAL A 33 -6.50 11.82 4.67
C VAL A 33 -6.03 10.41 4.31
N GLN A 34 -5.19 10.29 3.30
CA GLN A 34 -4.64 9.02 2.82
C GLN A 34 -3.12 9.04 2.95
N PHE A 35 -2.57 8.01 3.58
CA PHE A 35 -1.14 7.79 3.70
C PHE A 35 -0.75 6.57 2.89
N TYR A 36 0.45 6.64 2.32
CA TYR A 36 1.04 5.58 1.52
C TYR A 36 2.41 5.26 2.11
N MET A 37 2.68 3.97 2.29
CA MET A 37 3.95 3.45 2.77
C MET A 37 4.42 2.37 1.81
N ILE A 38 5.72 2.34 1.52
CA ILE A 38 6.33 1.26 0.76
C ILE A 38 7.17 0.41 1.72
N TRP A 39 6.99 -0.90 1.67
CA TRP A 39 7.74 -1.84 2.52
C TRP A 39 8.34 -2.99 1.71
N PHE A 40 9.65 -2.90 1.47
CA PHE A 40 10.38 -3.90 0.68
C PHE A 40 10.99 -5.04 1.52
N SER A 41 11.00 -4.93 2.84
CA SER A 41 11.55 -5.97 3.73
C SER A 41 10.58 -7.14 3.93
N PRO A 42 11.05 -8.32 4.39
CA PRO A 42 10.17 -9.39 4.85
C PRO A 42 9.21 -8.88 5.93
N ALA A 43 7.97 -9.41 5.94
CA ALA A 43 6.95 -8.97 6.88
C ALA A 43 7.38 -9.11 8.34
N ILE A 44 8.13 -10.18 8.67
CA ILE A 44 8.65 -10.44 10.03
C ILE A 44 9.58 -9.34 10.56
N LYS A 45 10.15 -8.50 9.68
CA LYS A 45 10.96 -7.34 10.11
C LYS A 45 10.12 -6.12 10.46
N PHE A 46 8.81 -6.15 10.22
CA PHE A 46 7.89 -5.08 10.57
C PHE A 46 7.58 -5.17 12.08
N GLY A 47 8.26 -4.34 12.86
CA GLY A 47 8.35 -4.50 14.31
C GLY A 47 7.97 -3.24 15.07
N LYS A 48 8.44 -3.16 16.32
CA LYS A 48 8.04 -2.12 17.29
C LYS A 48 8.20 -0.70 16.74
N ARG A 49 9.27 -0.43 15.99
CA ARG A 49 9.54 0.91 15.42
C ARG A 49 8.43 1.31 14.45
N GLU A 50 8.08 0.42 13.52
CA GLU A 50 7.05 0.66 12.53
C GLU A 50 5.69 0.82 13.21
N PHE A 51 5.38 -0.01 14.21
CA PHE A 51 4.15 0.13 14.99
C PHE A 51 4.05 1.47 15.73
N VAL A 52 5.14 1.96 16.32
CA VAL A 52 5.17 3.28 16.98
C VAL A 52 4.96 4.41 15.95
N ALA A 53 5.54 4.29 14.77
CA ALA A 53 5.30 5.24 13.68
C ALA A 53 3.83 5.23 13.25
N MET A 54 3.22 4.05 13.16
CA MET A 54 1.79 3.92 12.86
C MET A 54 0.94 4.53 13.97
N ASP A 55 1.13 4.14 15.22
CA ASP A 55 0.36 4.68 16.36
C ASP A 55 0.47 6.22 16.45
N SER A 56 1.65 6.79 16.16
CA SER A 56 1.87 8.24 16.10
C SER A 56 1.08 8.88 14.98
N LEU A 57 1.13 8.29 13.78
CA LEU A 57 0.22 8.66 12.69
C LEU A 57 -1.22 8.64 13.25
N PHE A 58 -1.59 7.59 14.00
CA PHE A 58 -2.98 7.31 14.44
C PHE A 58 -3.59 8.27 15.44
N LYS A 59 -2.75 8.92 16.23
CA LYS A 59 -3.21 9.91 17.19
C LYS A 59 -3.59 11.26 16.55
N PHE A 60 -3.01 11.62 15.42
CA PHE A 60 -3.23 12.96 14.83
C PHE A 60 -4.56 13.12 14.09
N ASN A 61 -5.12 12.06 13.49
CA ASN A 61 -6.41 12.16 12.80
C ASN A 61 -7.14 10.80 12.73
N PRO A 62 -8.26 10.61 13.45
CA PRO A 62 -8.93 9.30 13.53
C PRO A 62 -9.56 8.81 12.21
N LYS A 63 -9.74 9.68 11.20
CA LYS A 63 -10.39 9.33 9.91
C LYS A 63 -9.42 9.09 8.76
N ARG A 64 -8.13 8.83 9.01
CA ARG A 64 -7.18 8.56 7.92
C ARG A 64 -6.96 7.07 7.66
N CYS A 65 -6.49 6.82 6.45
CA CYS A 65 -6.26 5.47 5.94
C CYS A 65 -4.80 5.32 5.55
N LEU A 66 -4.26 4.11 5.74
CA LEU A 66 -2.91 3.77 5.36
C LEU A 66 -2.90 2.62 4.36
N MET A 67 -2.24 2.84 3.23
CA MET A 67 -1.96 1.80 2.25
C MET A 67 -0.48 1.44 2.28
N ILE A 68 -0.18 0.15 2.47
CA ILE A 68 1.17 -0.40 2.49
C ILE A 68 1.40 -1.14 1.19
N LEU A 69 2.26 -0.61 0.33
CA LEU A 69 2.69 -1.27 -0.90
C LEU A 69 3.81 -2.26 -0.57
N SER A 70 3.47 -3.54 -0.51
CA SER A 70 4.39 -4.59 -0.10
C SER A 70 3.85 -5.99 -0.38
N LYS A 71 4.60 -6.76 -1.18
CA LYS A 71 4.31 -8.19 -1.42
C LYS A 71 4.37 -9.02 -0.15
N SER A 72 5.33 -8.72 0.73
CA SER A 72 5.50 -9.49 1.97
C SER A 72 4.38 -9.21 2.98
N MET A 73 3.91 -7.96 3.05
CA MET A 73 2.81 -7.59 3.95
C MET A 73 1.43 -7.97 3.40
N ASP A 74 1.26 -8.06 2.08
CA ASP A 74 0.06 -8.60 1.43
C ASP A 74 0.08 -10.14 1.44
N SER A 75 0.21 -10.71 2.64
CA SER A 75 0.28 -12.15 2.89
C SER A 75 -0.41 -12.49 4.21
N GLY A 76 -0.65 -13.79 4.47
CA GLY A 76 -1.21 -14.23 5.76
C GLY A 76 -0.36 -13.83 6.97
N SER A 77 0.98 -13.85 6.84
CA SER A 77 1.89 -13.38 7.89
C SER A 77 1.80 -11.87 8.08
N GLY A 78 1.74 -11.11 6.99
CA GLY A 78 1.54 -9.66 7.05
C GLY A 78 0.20 -9.28 7.68
N TYR A 79 -0.88 -10.00 7.36
CA TYR A 79 -2.17 -9.82 8.02
C TYR A 79 -2.08 -10.05 9.53
N ARG A 80 -1.44 -11.14 9.99
CA ARG A 80 -1.25 -11.41 11.43
C ARG A 80 -0.48 -10.28 12.12
N ILE A 81 0.51 -9.71 11.45
CA ILE A 81 1.26 -8.55 11.96
C ILE A 81 0.37 -7.31 12.01
N LEU A 82 -0.45 -7.04 10.99
CA LEU A 82 -1.32 -5.85 10.97
C LEU A 82 -2.59 -6.01 11.83
N LYS A 83 -2.95 -7.24 12.22
CA LYS A 83 -4.18 -7.53 12.96
C LYS A 83 -4.36 -6.68 14.23
N PRO A 84 -3.35 -6.46 15.09
CA PRO A 84 -3.50 -5.59 16.26
C PRO A 84 -3.80 -4.12 15.91
N LEU A 85 -3.47 -3.67 14.69
CA LEU A 85 -3.86 -2.34 14.21
C LEU A 85 -5.33 -2.36 13.75
N LEU A 86 -5.70 -3.36 12.94
CA LEU A 86 -7.06 -3.54 12.44
C LEU A 86 -8.08 -3.70 13.58
N ASP A 87 -7.76 -4.50 14.59
CA ASP A 87 -8.60 -4.75 15.77
C ASP A 87 -8.86 -3.45 16.57
N ARG A 88 -7.95 -2.47 16.50
CA ARG A 88 -8.11 -1.14 17.11
C ARG A 88 -8.91 -0.16 16.24
N GLY A 89 -9.47 -0.62 15.12
CA GLY A 89 -10.23 0.19 14.18
C GLY A 89 -9.37 1.00 13.21
N PHE A 90 -8.06 0.74 13.13
CA PHE A 90 -7.19 1.42 12.17
C PHE A 90 -7.47 0.93 10.75
N LYS A 91 -7.76 1.88 9.85
CA LYS A 91 -7.95 1.61 8.43
C LYS A 91 -6.60 1.45 7.75
N VAL A 92 -6.09 0.22 7.71
CA VAL A 92 -4.85 -0.14 7.02
C VAL A 92 -5.08 -1.27 6.04
N ILE A 93 -4.46 -1.19 4.86
CA ILE A 93 -4.44 -2.28 3.88
C ILE A 93 -3.01 -2.48 3.40
N ALA A 94 -2.61 -3.74 3.20
CA ALA A 94 -1.40 -4.08 2.46
C ALA A 94 -1.79 -4.59 1.07
N LEU A 95 -1.05 -4.13 0.06
CA LEU A 95 -1.29 -4.48 -1.34
C LEU A 95 0.03 -4.79 -2.02
N THR A 96 0.07 -5.86 -2.79
CA THR A 96 1.16 -6.14 -3.72
C THR A 96 1.03 -5.21 -4.93
N PRO A 97 1.94 -4.25 -5.14
CA PRO A 97 1.90 -3.40 -6.32
C PRO A 97 2.16 -4.23 -7.58
N ASP A 98 1.52 -3.85 -8.69
CA ASP A 98 1.80 -4.41 -10.02
C ASP A 98 3.14 -3.87 -10.56
N LEU A 99 4.24 -4.31 -9.94
CA LEU A 99 5.60 -3.94 -10.34
C LEU A 99 5.91 -4.28 -11.80
N PRO A 100 5.51 -5.46 -12.35
CA PRO A 100 5.72 -5.76 -13.76
C PRO A 100 5.10 -4.74 -14.71
N PHE A 101 3.91 -4.20 -14.38
CA PHE A 101 3.36 -3.10 -15.13
C PHE A 101 4.18 -1.82 -14.96
N LEU A 102 4.57 -1.48 -13.73
CA LEU A 102 5.32 -0.26 -13.44
C LEU A 102 6.64 -0.18 -14.23
N VAL A 103 7.31 -1.31 -14.46
CA VAL A 103 8.59 -1.37 -15.20
C VAL A 103 8.43 -1.60 -16.70
N LYS A 104 7.21 -1.84 -17.21
CA LYS A 104 6.98 -2.24 -18.62
C LYS A 104 7.53 -1.24 -19.65
N ASN A 105 7.53 0.05 -19.30
CA ASN A 105 8.05 1.14 -20.13
C ASN A 105 9.27 1.83 -19.50
N THR A 106 9.82 1.29 -18.41
CA THR A 106 11.04 1.80 -17.80
C THR A 106 12.24 1.11 -18.46
N GLN A 107 13.26 1.87 -18.84
CA GLN A 107 14.47 1.38 -19.52
C GLN A 107 15.28 0.32 -18.74
N VAL A 108 14.86 -0.05 -17.52
CA VAL A 108 15.46 -1.09 -16.65
C VAL A 108 15.55 -2.46 -17.33
N LYS A 109 14.75 -2.72 -18.36
CA LYS A 109 14.83 -3.97 -19.14
C LYS A 109 16.20 -4.18 -19.83
N LEU A 110 17.01 -3.13 -19.99
CA LEU A 110 18.29 -3.20 -20.72
C LEU A 110 19.49 -3.69 -19.88
N GLY A 111 19.37 -3.85 -18.55
CA GLY A 111 20.52 -4.14 -17.67
C GLY A 111 20.52 -5.50 -16.97
N LEU A 112 19.54 -6.37 -17.25
CA LEU A 112 19.45 -7.74 -16.68
C LEU A 112 19.71 -8.83 -17.72
N LYS A 113 20.37 -8.48 -18.83
CA LYS A 113 20.84 -9.48 -19.79
C LYS A 113 22.22 -9.93 -19.33
N ASN A 114 22.22 -11.13 -18.74
CA ASN A 114 23.34 -11.88 -18.20
C ASN A 114 24.70 -11.54 -18.83
N ASP A 115 25.67 -11.30 -17.95
CA ASP A 115 27.07 -11.62 -18.21
C ASP A 115 27.18 -13.16 -18.22
N ASP A 116 26.96 -13.77 -19.40
CA ASP A 116 27.36 -15.13 -19.75
C ASP A 116 28.27 -15.07 -21.00
#